data_AF-A0AAZ3PKX1-F1
#
_entry.id   AF-A0AAZ3PKX1-F1
#
_cell.length_a   1.000
_cell.length_b   1.000
_cell.length_c   1.000
_cell.angle_alpha   90.00
_cell.angle_beta   90.00
_cell.angle_gamma   90.00
#
_symmetry.space_group_name_H-M   'P 1'
#
loop_
_entity.id
_entity.type
_entity.pdbx_description
1 polymer ?
#
loop_
_entity_poly.entity_id
_entity_poly.type
_entity_poly.pdbx_seq_one_letter_code
_entity_poly.pdbx_strand_id
1 'polypeptide(L)'
;RLHICLEFESELRVRDETLILTSLKHRYWEWKAEGVEQLRLSTVDLTGVPSLENLHRGVEFALSHREKGSSVYVHCKAGRCRSATLAAAYIIRIHCWSPEEACQMLASVRPHVIIRSSQLEMLRRYHQQVCGGGSI
;
A
#
# COMPACT_ATOMS: atom_id res chain seq x y z
N ARG A 1 -13.85 1.03 10.67
CA ARG A 1 -13.83 1.12 9.19
C ARG A 1 -12.46 1.68 8.81
N LEU A 2 -11.58 0.93 8.13
CA LEU A 2 -10.26 1.46 7.74
C LEU A 2 -10.45 2.31 6.47
N HIS A 3 -10.00 3.57 6.52
CA HIS A 3 -10.04 4.48 5.38
C HIS A 3 -8.65 4.51 4.74
N ILE A 4 -8.40 3.67 3.73
CA ILE A 4 -7.23 3.83 2.86
C ILE A 4 -7.54 5.00 1.92
N CYS A 5 -7.20 6.19 2.36
CA CYS A 5 -7.13 7.34 1.48
C CYS A 5 -5.90 7.14 0.57
N LEU A 6 -6.15 7.00 -0.73
CA LEU A 6 -5.19 7.26 -1.80
C LEU A 6 -5.69 8.60 -2.35
N GLU A 7 -5.19 9.71 -1.82
CA GLU A 7 -5.50 11.04 -2.35
C GLU A 7 -4.35 11.53 -3.24
N PHE A 8 -4.68 12.50 -4.08
CA PHE A 8 -3.73 13.25 -4.90
C PHE A 8 -3.63 14.63 -4.27
N GLU A 9 -2.57 14.87 -3.48
CA GLU A 9 -2.14 16.24 -3.19
C GLU A 9 -0.97 16.57 -4.11
N SER A 10 -1.29 17.39 -5.12
CA SER A 10 -0.32 18.09 -5.94
C SER A 10 0.47 19.06 -5.04
N GLU A 11 1.66 18.66 -4.60
CA GLU A 11 2.88 19.49 -4.38
C GLU A 11 3.90 18.91 -3.38
N LEU A 12 3.92 17.60 -3.11
CA LEU A 12 5.15 16.96 -2.60
C LEU A 12 5.99 16.40 -3.76
N ARG A 13 7.18 16.96 -3.97
CA ARG A 13 8.17 16.43 -4.94
C ARG A 13 8.81 15.15 -4.40
N VAL A 14 8.05 14.05 -4.39
CA VAL A 14 8.50 12.72 -4.02
C VAL A 14 9.14 12.05 -5.24
N ARG A 15 10.44 11.77 -5.14
CA ARG A 15 11.15 10.89 -6.08
C ARG A 15 10.69 9.45 -5.81
N ASP A 16 10.48 8.69 -6.87
CA ASP A 16 10.06 7.28 -7.01
C ASP A 16 9.67 6.36 -5.83
N GLU A 17 9.05 6.85 -4.76
CA GLU A 17 8.81 6.10 -3.51
C GLU A 17 7.31 5.90 -3.22
N THR A 18 6.98 4.86 -2.44
CA THR A 18 5.65 4.66 -1.82
C THR A 18 5.73 5.10 -0.37
N LEU A 19 4.85 6.01 0.04
CA LEU A 19 4.81 6.57 1.38
C LEU A 19 3.53 6.17 2.08
N ILE A 20 3.67 5.79 3.34
CA ILE A 20 2.57 5.45 4.23
C ILE A 20 2.59 6.42 5.41
N LEU A 21 1.48 7.14 5.63
CA LEU A 21 1.31 8.15 6.67
C LEU A 21 0.11 7.78 7.56
N THR A 22 0.11 8.14 8.84
CA THR A 22 -0.99 7.81 9.76
C THR A 22 -1.64 9.06 10.36
N SER A 23 -2.99 9.15 10.34
CA SER A 23 -3.80 10.31 10.77
C SER A 23 -3.54 11.62 10.00
N LEU A 24 -4.45 12.06 9.10
CA LEU A 24 -4.17 13.18 8.19
C LEU A 24 -4.89 14.52 8.43
N LYS A 25 -4.12 15.61 8.64
CA LYS A 25 -4.00 16.87 7.85
C LYS A 25 -2.56 17.45 8.06
N HIS A 26 -1.84 17.96 7.03
CA HIS A 26 -0.56 18.75 7.07
C HIS A 26 0.66 18.23 6.23
N ARG A 27 1.80 18.95 6.15
CA ARG A 27 3.03 18.67 5.35
C ARG A 27 4.08 17.84 6.11
N TYR A 28 5.16 17.39 5.45
CA TYR A 28 6.22 16.50 6.00
C TYR A 28 6.71 16.81 7.43
N TRP A 29 7.11 18.05 7.70
CA TRP A 29 7.60 18.47 9.04
C TRP A 29 6.48 18.72 10.03
N GLU A 30 5.29 19.04 9.53
CA GLU A 30 4.08 19.22 10.34
C GLU A 30 3.59 17.85 10.84
N TRP A 31 3.68 16.79 10.02
CA TRP A 31 3.36 15.43 10.44
C TRP A 31 4.15 14.96 11.66
N LYS A 32 5.47 15.16 11.66
CA LYS A 32 6.31 14.75 12.79
C LYS A 32 6.01 15.56 14.04
N ALA A 33 5.66 16.84 13.90
CA ALA A 33 5.28 17.70 15.02
C ALA A 33 3.91 17.34 15.60
N GLU A 34 3.00 16.83 14.76
CA GLU A 34 1.65 16.39 15.11
C GLU A 34 1.58 14.90 15.53
N GLY A 35 2.72 14.24 15.69
CA GLY A 35 2.79 12.84 16.15
C GLY A 35 2.41 11.78 15.09
N VAL A 36 2.49 12.12 13.80
CA VAL A 36 2.19 11.23 12.69
C VAL A 36 3.41 10.41 12.29
N GLU A 37 3.23 9.08 12.28
CA GLU A 37 4.26 8.13 11.90
C GLU A 37 4.33 7.99 10.37
N GLN A 38 5.56 7.92 9.84
CA GLN A 38 5.80 7.77 8.41
C GLN A 38 6.67 6.56 8.13
N LEU A 39 6.21 5.71 7.21
CA LEU A 39 7.03 4.68 6.59
C LEU A 39 7.25 4.99 5.11
N ARG A 40 8.52 5.12 4.72
CA ARG A 40 8.95 5.31 3.34
C ARG A 40 9.50 4.01 2.78
N LEU A 41 8.91 3.56 1.68
CA LEU A 41 9.32 2.35 0.96
C LEU A 41 9.87 2.74 -0.39
N SER A 42 11.17 2.55 -0.57
CA SER A 42 11.85 2.80 -1.85
C SER A 42 11.59 1.65 -2.80
N THR A 43 10.97 1.92 -3.95
CA THR A 43 10.94 0.94 -5.03
C THR A 43 12.21 1.09 -5.86
N VAL A 44 13.15 0.17 -5.68
CA VAL A 44 14.30 0.03 -6.58
C VAL A 44 13.75 -0.63 -7.84
N ASP A 45 13.47 0.15 -8.88
CA ASP A 45 13.66 -0.21 -10.29
C ASP A 45 12.74 0.56 -11.24
N LEU A 46 13.27 0.73 -12.45
CA LEU A 46 12.72 1.35 -13.67
C LEU A 46 11.30 0.87 -14.07
N THR A 47 10.74 -0.14 -13.38
CA THR A 47 9.46 -0.80 -13.65
C THR A 47 8.32 -0.37 -12.71
N GLY A 48 8.63 0.25 -11.56
CA GLY A 48 7.64 0.71 -10.59
C GLY A 48 6.89 -0.42 -9.86
N VAL A 49 7.53 -1.57 -9.63
CA VAL A 49 7.00 -2.70 -8.86
C VAL A 49 7.66 -2.73 -7.47
N PRO A 50 6.91 -2.75 -6.36
CA PRO A 50 7.49 -2.92 -5.03
C PRO A 50 8.12 -4.32 -4.84
N SER A 51 9.23 -4.41 -4.11
CA SER A 51 9.79 -5.69 -3.67
C SER A 51 8.86 -6.38 -2.67
N LEU A 52 8.99 -7.72 -2.53
CA LEU A 52 8.24 -8.48 -1.52
C LEU A 52 8.49 -7.96 -0.10
N GLU A 53 9.74 -7.63 0.22
CA GLU A 53 10.10 -7.06 1.53
C GLU A 53 9.34 -5.75 1.79
N ASN A 54 9.28 -4.86 0.80
CA ASN A 54 8.53 -3.61 0.93
C ASN A 54 7.02 -3.85 1.06
N LEU A 55 6.47 -4.85 0.36
CA LEU A 55 5.07 -5.23 0.55
C LEU A 55 4.81 -5.70 1.98
N HIS A 56 5.64 -6.57 2.54
CA HIS A 56 5.53 -7.01 3.93
C HIS A 56 5.61 -5.82 4.90
N ARG A 57 6.68 -5.03 4.82
CA ARG A 57 6.88 -3.88 5.70
C ARG A 57 5.71 -2.88 5.65
N GLY A 58 5.23 -2.57 4.46
CA GLY A 58 4.11 -1.65 4.28
C GLY A 58 2.79 -2.20 4.81
N VAL A 59 2.53 -3.49 4.60
CA VAL A 59 1.33 -4.15 5.10
C VAL A 59 1.36 -4.29 6.62
N GLU A 60 2.49 -4.69 7.21
CA GLU A 60 2.66 -4.78 8.67
C GLU A 60 2.50 -3.43 9.34
N PHE A 61 3.06 -2.37 8.75
CA PHE A 61 2.85 -1.01 9.22
C PHE A 61 1.36 -0.64 9.22
N ALA A 62 0.64 -0.97 8.14
CA ALA A 62 -0.79 -0.70 8.05
C ALA A 62 -1.62 -1.52 9.05
N LEU A 63 -1.24 -2.78 9.30
CA LEU A 63 -1.91 -3.65 10.25
C LEU A 63 -1.71 -3.19 11.70
N SER A 64 -0.47 -2.86 12.09
CA SER A 64 -0.18 -2.37 13.44
C SER A 64 -0.96 -1.10 13.80
N HIS A 65 -1.20 -0.22 12.81
CA HIS A 65 -2.03 0.97 13.00
C HIS A 65 -3.53 0.65 13.03
N ARG A 66 -3.99 -0.32 12.24
CA ARG A 66 -5.37 -0.81 12.33
C ARG A 66 -5.68 -1.37 13.72
N GLU A 67 -4.76 -2.12 14.32
CA GLU A 67 -4.92 -2.65 15.68
C GLU A 67 -5.04 -1.54 16.73
N LYS A 68 -4.34 -0.42 16.53
CA LYS A 68 -4.42 0.78 17.37
C LYS A 68 -5.65 1.65 17.06
N GLY A 69 -6.55 1.23 16.17
CA GLY A 69 -7.71 2.02 15.75
C GLY A 69 -7.39 3.26 14.91
N SER A 70 -6.15 3.36 14.41
CA SER A 70 -5.66 4.48 13.62
C SER A 70 -5.83 4.23 12.12
N SER A 71 -5.89 5.31 11.33
CA SER A 71 -6.01 5.23 9.88
C SER A 71 -4.67 5.42 9.19
N VAL A 72 -4.54 4.80 8.02
CA VAL A 72 -3.30 4.74 7.24
C VAL A 72 -3.59 5.27 5.84
N TYR A 73 -2.87 6.30 5.47
CA TYR A 73 -2.83 6.89 4.14
C TYR A 73 -1.67 6.30 3.34
N VAL A 74 -1.98 5.80 2.15
CA VAL A 74 -0.95 5.21 1.28
C VAL A 74 -0.90 6.02 0.00
N HIS A 75 0.28 6.49 -0.39
CA HIS A 75 0.41 7.17 -1.68
C HIS A 75 1.74 6.88 -2.35
N CYS A 76 1.78 7.18 -3.64
CA CYS A 76 3.01 7.26 -4.42
C CYS A 76 2.99 8.60 -5.17
N LYS A 77 3.72 8.73 -6.28
CA LYS A 77 3.64 9.95 -7.12
C LYS A 77 2.26 10.18 -7.73
N ALA A 78 1.68 9.16 -8.36
CA ALA A 78 0.47 9.30 -9.17
C ALA A 78 -0.70 8.44 -8.67
N GLY A 79 -0.63 7.86 -7.47
CA GLY A 79 -1.71 7.07 -6.86
C GLY A 79 -2.20 5.80 -7.61
N ARG A 80 -1.69 5.51 -8.82
CA ARG A 80 -2.31 4.57 -9.77
C ARG A 80 -1.72 3.16 -9.79
N CYS A 81 -0.42 3.01 -9.56
CA CYS A 81 0.29 1.73 -9.68
C CYS A 81 0.88 1.26 -8.35
N ARG A 82 1.97 1.88 -7.87
CA ARG A 82 2.72 1.41 -6.68
C ARG A 82 1.90 1.34 -5.39
N SER A 83 1.23 2.45 -5.05
CA SER A 83 0.36 2.53 -3.88
C SER A 83 -0.83 1.59 -3.98
N ALA A 84 -1.34 1.37 -5.18
CA ALA A 84 -2.41 0.43 -5.44
C ALA A 84 -1.96 -1.03 -5.25
N THR A 85 -0.74 -1.38 -5.68
CA THR A 85 -0.16 -2.70 -5.42
C THR A 85 -0.04 -2.97 -3.92
N LEU A 86 0.41 -1.98 -3.14
CA LEU A 86 0.48 -2.14 -1.69
C LEU A 86 -0.92 -2.28 -1.05
N ALA A 87 -1.89 -1.51 -1.51
CA ALA A 87 -3.28 -1.65 -1.07
C ALA A 87 -3.87 -3.03 -1.42
N ALA A 88 -3.57 -3.57 -2.60
CA ALA A 88 -3.95 -4.93 -2.98
C ALA A 88 -3.28 -5.99 -2.08
N ALA A 89 -1.99 -5.84 -1.79
CA ALA A 89 -1.28 -6.73 -0.86
C ALA A 89 -1.89 -6.69 0.55
N TYR A 90 -2.31 -5.51 1.01
CA TYR A 90 -3.03 -5.37 2.27
C TYR A 90 -4.35 -6.15 2.28
N ILE A 91 -5.16 -6.04 1.21
CA ILE A 91 -6.42 -6.78 1.05
C ILE A 91 -6.18 -8.29 1.09
N ILE A 92 -5.19 -8.76 0.34
CA ILE A 92 -4.75 -10.16 0.35
C ILE A 92 -4.42 -10.60 1.77
N ARG A 93 -3.66 -9.80 2.53
CA ARG A 93 -3.23 -10.17 3.88
C ARG A 93 -4.39 -10.32 4.86
N ILE A 94 -5.45 -9.53 4.73
CA ILE A 94 -6.58 -9.54 5.67
C ILE A 94 -7.70 -10.52 5.30
N HIS A 95 -7.81 -10.90 4.03
CA HIS A 95 -8.91 -11.72 3.53
C HIS A 95 -8.46 -13.05 2.89
N CYS A 96 -7.16 -13.24 2.66
CA CYS A 96 -6.62 -14.36 1.89
C CYS A 96 -7.28 -14.53 0.51
N TRP A 97 -7.70 -13.42 -0.09
CA TRP A 97 -8.25 -13.40 -1.44
C TRP A 97 -7.16 -13.59 -2.47
N SER A 98 -7.54 -14.15 -3.63
CA SER A 98 -6.65 -14.19 -4.77
C SER A 98 -6.22 -12.78 -5.18
N PRO A 99 -5.03 -12.62 -5.76
CA PRO A 99 -4.57 -11.33 -6.28
C PRO A 99 -5.57 -10.66 -7.23
N GLU A 100 -6.25 -11.45 -8.06
CA GLU A 100 -7.28 -11.01 -9.00
C GLU A 100 -8.49 -10.43 -8.26
N GLU A 101 -9.02 -11.13 -7.26
CA GLU A 101 -10.14 -10.65 -6.43
C GLU A 101 -9.77 -9.37 -5.67
N ALA A 102 -8.57 -9.32 -5.09
CA ALA A 102 -8.08 -8.14 -4.38
C ALA A 102 -7.96 -6.93 -5.33
N CYS A 103 -7.45 -7.13 -6.54
CA CYS A 103 -7.36 -6.09 -7.56
C CYS A 103 -8.75 -5.64 -8.04
N GLN A 104 -9.68 -6.58 -8.23
CA GLN A 104 -11.05 -6.26 -8.65
C GLN A 104 -11.80 -5.46 -7.59
N MET A 105 -11.66 -5.82 -6.31
CA MET A 105 -12.22 -5.03 -5.22
C MET A 105 -11.62 -3.61 -5.23
N LEU A 106 -10.29 -3.50 -5.35
CA LEU A 106 -9.64 -2.20 -5.38
C LEU A 106 -10.11 -1.34 -6.57
N ALA A 107 -10.32 -1.95 -7.73
CA ALA A 107 -10.87 -1.27 -8.92
C ALA A 107 -12.33 -0.85 -8.74
N SER A 108 -13.15 -1.63 -8.01
CA SER A 108 -14.55 -1.26 -7.71
C SER A 108 -14.66 0.00 -6.85
N VAL A 109 -13.70 0.21 -5.95
CA VAL A 109 -13.62 1.42 -5.10
C VAL A 109 -12.89 2.55 -5.81
N ARG A 110 -11.90 2.24 -6.66
CA ARG A 110 -11.11 3.21 -7.42
C ARG A 110 -10.86 2.74 -8.86
N PRO A 111 -11.75 3.10 -9.80
CA PRO A 111 -11.68 2.65 -11.20
C PRO A 111 -10.41 3.10 -11.96
N HIS A 112 -9.71 4.12 -11.46
CA HIS A 112 -8.48 4.67 -12.05
C HIS A 112 -7.21 3.94 -11.61
N VAL A 113 -7.31 2.94 -10.75
CA VAL A 113 -6.20 2.07 -10.36
C VAL A 113 -5.79 1.18 -11.54
N ILE A 114 -4.49 1.06 -11.77
CA ILE A 114 -3.92 0.23 -12.82
C ILE A 114 -2.86 -0.68 -12.20
N ILE A 115 -3.19 -1.96 -12.09
CA ILE A 115 -2.24 -3.04 -11.73
C ILE A 115 -1.81 -3.71 -13.03
N ARG A 116 -0.53 -3.61 -13.39
CA ARG A 116 0.00 -4.29 -14.60
C ARG A 116 0.42 -5.71 -14.24
N SER A 117 0.72 -6.51 -15.26
CA SER A 117 1.08 -7.92 -15.13
C SER A 117 2.24 -8.17 -14.17
N SER A 118 3.26 -7.30 -14.17
CA SER A 118 4.41 -7.43 -13.26
C SER A 118 4.05 -7.16 -11.80
N GLN A 119 3.18 -6.18 -11.52
CA GLN A 119 2.64 -5.97 -10.18
C GLN A 119 1.74 -7.14 -9.74
N LEU A 120 0.93 -7.67 -10.66
CA LEU A 120 0.06 -8.81 -10.38
C LEU A 120 0.87 -10.07 -10.07
N GLU A 121 1.97 -10.32 -10.79
CA GLU A 121 2.89 -11.42 -10.50
C GLU A 121 3.52 -11.28 -9.11
N MET A 122 3.91 -10.06 -8.73
CA MET A 122 4.40 -9.78 -7.38
C MET A 122 3.35 -10.06 -6.31
N LEU A 123 2.09 -9.69 -6.57
CA LEU A 123 0.97 -9.99 -5.66
C LEU A 123 0.70 -11.49 -5.54
N ARG A 124 0.87 -12.27 -6.61
CA ARG A 124 0.79 -13.74 -6.56
C ARG A 124 1.87 -14.35 -5.67
N ARG A 125 3.12 -13.88 -5.81
CA ARG A 125 4.23 -14.30 -4.93
C ARG A 125 3.95 -13.94 -3.47
N TYR A 126 3.46 -12.72 -3.23
CA TYR A 126 3.08 -12.28 -1.89
C TYR A 126 1.95 -13.15 -1.30
N HIS A 127 0.88 -13.39 -2.06
CA HIS A 127 -0.23 -14.26 -1.67
C HIS A 127 0.25 -15.67 -1.28
N GLN A 128 1.13 -16.28 -2.07
CA GLN A 128 1.71 -17.59 -1.74
C GLN A 128 2.43 -17.58 -0.39
N GLN A 129 3.18 -16.53 -0.05
CA GLN A 129 3.88 -16.44 1.23
C GLN A 129 2.94 -16.24 2.42
N VAL A 130 1.90 -15.41 2.27
CA VAL A 130 1.05 -15.02 3.40
C VAL A 130 -0.21 -15.87 3.58
N CYS A 131 -0.61 -16.61 2.54
CA CYS A 131 -1.84 -17.43 2.51
C CYS A 131 -1.55 -18.91 2.21
N GLY A 132 -0.38 -19.24 1.66
CA GLY A 132 0.02 -20.63 1.35
C GLY A 132 0.41 -21.48 2.57
N GLY A 133 0.40 -20.90 3.78
CA GLY A 133 0.77 -21.57 5.03
C GLY A 133 -0.33 -22.40 5.69
N GLY A 134 -1.41 -22.73 4.99
CA GLY A 134 -2.43 -23.67 5.47
C GLY A 134 -2.06 -25.13 5.21
N SER A 135 -0.87 -25.56 5.61
CA SER A 135 -0.45 -26.97 5.74
C SER A 135 1.01 -27.05 6.23
N ILE A 136 1.23 -27.00 7.55
CA ILE A 136 2.07 -27.95 8.33
C ILE A 136 1.47 -27.98 9.74
#